data_AF-A0A9E2P4P4-F1
#
_entry.id   AF-A0A9E2P4P4-F1
#
_cell.length_a   1.000
_cell.length_b   1.000
_cell.length_c   1.000
_cell.angle_alpha   90.00
_cell.angle_beta   90.00
_cell.angle_gamma   90.00
#
_symmetry.space_group_name_H-M   'P 1'
#
loop_
_entity.id
_entity.type
_entity.pdbx_description
1 polymer ?
#
loop_
_entity_poly.entity_id
_entity_poly.type
_entity_poly.pdbx_seq_one_letter_code
_entity_poly.pdbx_strand_id
1 'polypeptide(L)'
;TRTALLAPAGKADLTKILTYHVVPGRLTAADIASQAQANGGVATLTTVQGETLRVSAGPNNTWVITDSKGGASTITQADVAQSNGMVHVVDTVLMPN
;
A
#
# COMPACT_ATOMS: atom_id res chain seq x y z
N THR A 1 20.21 -1.13 3.68
CA THR A 1 20.60 -0.51 2.39
C THR A 1 20.15 -1.40 1.24
N ARG A 2 19.96 -0.86 0.02
CA ARG A 2 19.58 -1.67 -1.16
C ARG A 2 20.47 -2.91 -1.32
N THR A 3 21.79 -2.75 -1.20
CA THR A 3 22.75 -3.83 -1.33
C THR A 3 22.54 -4.94 -0.29
N ALA A 4 22.15 -4.58 0.93
CA ALA A 4 21.82 -5.56 1.98
C ALA A 4 20.57 -6.37 1.63
N LEU A 5 19.53 -5.75 1.07
CA LEU A 5 18.29 -6.44 0.65
C LEU A 5 18.50 -7.39 -0.54
N LEU A 6 19.48 -7.09 -1.41
CA LEU A 6 19.82 -7.92 -2.56
C LEU A 6 20.78 -9.07 -2.21
N ALA A 7 21.45 -9.00 -1.05
CA ALA A 7 22.29 -10.09 -0.57
C ALA A 7 21.41 -11.29 -0.15
N PRO A 8 21.94 -12.54 -0.18
CA PRO A 8 21.20 -13.73 0.22
C PRO A 8 20.53 -13.61 1.61
N ALA A 9 21.22 -12.97 2.57
CA ALA A 9 20.72 -12.73 3.92
C ALA A 9 19.52 -11.76 3.97
N GLY A 10 19.41 -10.82 3.01
CA GLY A 10 18.33 -9.84 2.96
C GLY A 10 17.08 -10.28 2.19
N LYS A 11 17.06 -11.51 1.64
CA LYS A 11 15.91 -12.02 0.87
C LYS A 11 14.64 -12.13 1.70
N ALA A 12 14.76 -12.48 2.98
CA ALA A 12 13.61 -12.56 3.89
C ALA A 12 12.98 -11.18 4.09
N ASP A 13 13.81 -10.16 4.35
CA ASP A 13 13.36 -8.77 4.51
C ASP A 13 12.73 -8.24 3.22
N LEU A 14 13.36 -8.51 2.06
CA LEU A 14 12.81 -8.12 0.77
C LEU A 14 11.45 -8.78 0.51
N THR A 15 11.32 -10.07 0.83
CA THR A 15 10.03 -10.78 0.70
C THR A 15 8.96 -10.12 1.57
N LYS A 16 9.29 -9.81 2.84
CA LYS A 16 8.39 -9.11 3.76
C LYS A 16 7.91 -7.78 3.16
N ILE A 17 8.85 -6.95 2.69
CA ILE A 17 8.54 -5.65 2.07
C ILE A 17 7.63 -5.84 0.84
N LEU A 18 7.96 -6.77 -0.06
CA LEU A 18 7.16 -6.98 -1.28
C LEU A 18 5.74 -7.49 -0.97
N THR A 19 5.59 -8.43 -0.04
CA THR A 19 4.28 -8.93 0.38
C THR A 19 3.44 -7.88 1.11
N TYR A 20 4.08 -6.86 1.69
CA TYR A 20 3.41 -5.73 2.33
C TYR A 20 2.80 -4.73 1.33
N HIS A 21 3.20 -4.76 0.06
CA HIS A 21 2.60 -3.95 -1.00
C HIS A 21 1.39 -4.63 -1.66
N VAL A 22 1.01 -5.84 -1.23
CA VAL A 22 -0.06 -6.61 -1.83
C VAL A 22 -1.23 -6.70 -0.86
N VAL A 23 -2.41 -6.28 -1.30
CA VAL A 23 -3.67 -6.44 -0.57
C VAL A 23 -4.51 -7.49 -1.32
N PRO A 24 -5.03 -8.53 -0.63
CA PRO A 24 -5.84 -9.54 -1.28
C PRO A 24 -7.17 -8.97 -1.78
N GLY A 25 -7.58 -9.37 -2.97
CA GLY A 25 -8.80 -8.91 -3.63
C GLY A 25 -8.54 -7.88 -4.73
N ARG A 26 -9.63 -7.40 -5.34
CA ARG A 26 -9.59 -6.38 -6.39
C ARG A 26 -10.29 -5.14 -5.85
N LEU A 27 -9.48 -4.15 -5.45
CA LEU A 27 -9.97 -2.90 -4.90
C LEU A 27 -9.66 -1.76 -5.87
N THR A 28 -10.71 -1.10 -6.35
CA THR A 28 -10.59 0.16 -7.08
C THR A 28 -10.39 1.32 -6.10
N ALA A 29 -9.95 2.47 -6.60
CA ALA A 29 -9.89 3.69 -5.78
C ALA A 29 -11.27 4.08 -5.26
N ALA A 30 -12.34 3.81 -6.01
CA ALA A 30 -13.72 4.04 -5.57
C ALA A 30 -14.12 3.14 -4.40
N ASP A 31 -13.72 1.86 -4.41
CA ASP A 31 -13.97 0.95 -3.29
C ASP A 31 -13.24 1.40 -2.03
N ILE A 32 -11.96 1.79 -2.18
CA ILE A 32 -11.14 2.33 -1.08
C ILE A 32 -11.77 3.62 -0.54
N ALA A 33 -12.23 4.50 -1.42
CA ALA A 33 -12.90 5.75 -1.04
C ALA A 33 -14.19 5.49 -0.26
N SER A 34 -15.01 4.55 -0.71
CA SER A 34 -16.24 4.16 -0.03
C SER A 34 -15.96 3.59 1.36
N GLN A 35 -14.94 2.72 1.49
CA GLN A 35 -14.50 2.22 2.78
C GLN A 35 -13.98 3.33 3.69
N ALA A 36 -13.22 4.29 3.15
CA ALA A 36 -12.72 5.42 3.92
C ALA A 36 -13.88 6.27 4.45
N GLN A 37 -14.87 6.59 3.60
CA GLN A 37 -16.06 7.34 3.98
C GLN A 37 -16.86 6.64 5.09
N ALA A 38 -17.02 5.32 5.00
CA ALA A 38 -17.70 4.54 6.03
C ALA A 38 -16.95 4.50 7.38
N ASN A 39 -15.62 4.70 7.37
CA ASN A 39 -14.75 4.58 8.53
C ASN A 39 -14.16 5.91 9.00
N GLY A 40 -14.91 7.01 8.85
CA GLY A 40 -14.50 8.32 9.37
C GLY A 40 -13.35 8.98 8.59
N GLY A 41 -13.22 8.65 7.30
CA GLY A 41 -12.23 9.23 6.38
C GLY A 41 -10.98 8.36 6.16
N VAL A 42 -10.91 7.16 6.73
CA VAL A 42 -9.74 6.27 6.64
C VAL A 42 -10.13 4.85 6.30
N ALA A 43 -9.68 4.33 5.16
CA ALA A 43 -9.76 2.91 4.83
C ALA A 43 -8.60 2.16 5.47
N THR A 44 -8.86 0.99 6.05
CA THR A 44 -7.82 0.11 6.61
C THR A 44 -7.75 -1.16 5.77
N LEU A 45 -6.58 -1.45 5.20
CA LEU A 45 -6.36 -2.56 4.28
C LEU A 45 -5.35 -3.54 4.89
N THR A 46 -5.74 -4.79 5.09
CA THR A 46 -4.81 -5.85 5.53
C THR A 46 -4.00 -6.36 4.36
N THR A 47 -2.68 -6.37 4.48
CA THR A 47 -1.77 -6.84 3.43
C THR A 47 -1.60 -8.36 3.48
N VAL A 48 -1.06 -8.96 2.42
CA VAL A 48 -0.69 -10.39 2.38
C VAL A 48 0.39 -10.71 3.42
N GLN A 49 1.23 -9.74 3.76
CA GLN A 49 2.22 -9.89 4.83
C GLN A 49 1.58 -9.97 6.23
N GLY A 50 0.36 -9.46 6.40
CA GLY A 50 -0.44 -9.54 7.62
C GLY A 50 -0.62 -8.21 8.34
N GLU A 51 0.29 -7.24 8.15
CA GLU A 51 0.15 -5.89 8.71
C GLU A 51 -0.82 -5.03 7.87
N THR A 52 -1.29 -3.93 8.44
CA THR A 52 -2.33 -3.08 7.84
C THR A 52 -1.78 -1.77 7.28
N LEU A 53 -2.28 -1.38 6.12
CA LEU A 53 -2.12 -0.06 5.54
C LEU A 53 -3.35 0.80 5.85
N ARG A 54 -3.13 2.09 6.12
CA ARG A 54 -4.22 3.07 6.27
C ARG A 54 -4.22 3.98 5.06
N VAL A 55 -5.38 4.17 4.44
CA VAL A 55 -5.52 5.03 3.26
C VAL A 55 -6.51 6.14 3.55
N SER A 56 -6.11 7.39 3.34
CA SER A 56 -6.94 8.57 3.60
C SER A 56 -6.79 9.61 2.49
N ALA A 57 -7.75 10.52 2.40
CA ALA A 57 -7.65 11.63 1.46
C ALA A 57 -6.45 12.52 1.81
N GLY A 58 -5.68 12.87 0.79
CA GLY A 58 -4.56 13.80 0.85
C GLY A 58 -4.89 15.16 0.22
N PRO A 59 -3.92 16.09 0.21
CA PRO A 59 -4.07 17.37 -0.46
C PRO A 59 -4.28 17.18 -1.98
N ASN A 60 -4.88 18.18 -2.63
CA ASN A 60 -5.11 18.19 -4.08
C ASN A 60 -5.87 16.97 -4.62
N ASN A 61 -6.82 16.44 -3.84
CA ASN A 61 -7.65 15.31 -4.23
C ASN A 61 -6.83 14.02 -4.50
N THR A 62 -5.70 13.88 -3.83
CA THR A 62 -4.85 12.66 -3.86
C THR A 62 -5.24 11.69 -2.75
N TRP A 63 -4.71 10.47 -2.80
CA TRP A 63 -4.82 9.48 -1.73
C TRP A 63 -3.45 9.27 -1.09
N VAL A 64 -3.41 9.27 0.24
CA VAL A 64 -2.21 9.03 1.03
C VAL A 64 -2.36 7.71 1.77
N ILE A 65 -1.32 6.88 1.67
CA ILE A 65 -1.17 5.62 2.38
C ILE A 65 -0.20 5.86 3.54
N THR A 66 -0.59 5.50 4.75
CA THR A 66 0.27 5.45 5.93
C THR A 66 0.64 4.01 6.23
N ASP A 67 1.94 3.72 6.32
CA ASP A 67 2.46 2.39 6.65
C ASP A 67 2.61 2.16 8.17
N SER A 68 2.97 0.93 8.56
CA SER A 68 3.15 0.50 9.95
C SER A 68 4.23 1.27 10.70
N LYS A 69 5.20 1.89 9.99
CA LYS A 69 6.25 2.72 10.55
C LYS A 69 5.87 4.20 10.63
N GLY A 70 4.65 4.56 10.20
CA GLY A 70 4.19 5.94 10.11
C GLY A 70 4.73 6.69 8.89
N GLY A 71 5.35 5.98 7.93
CA GLY A 71 5.72 6.53 6.64
C GLY A 71 4.48 6.84 5.81
N ALA A 72 4.53 7.95 5.06
CA ALA A 72 3.45 8.36 4.18
C ALA A 72 3.88 8.19 2.71
N SER A 73 2.98 7.65 1.88
CA SER A 73 3.17 7.57 0.43
C SER A 73 1.92 8.03 -0.30
N THR A 74 2.10 8.74 -1.41
CA THR A 74 1.00 9.24 -2.23
C THR A 74 0.71 8.29 -3.38
N ILE A 75 -0.56 7.99 -3.64
CA ILE A 75 -0.97 7.33 -4.87
C ILE A 75 -0.90 8.34 -6.01
N THR A 76 0.02 8.12 -6.94
CA THR A 76 0.27 9.00 -8.10
C THR A 76 -0.55 8.60 -9.32
N GLN A 77 -0.90 7.33 -9.43
CA GLN A 77 -1.81 6.81 -10.44
C GLN A 77 -2.63 5.67 -9.85
N ALA A 78 -3.95 5.79 -9.89
CA ALA A 78 -4.86 4.77 -9.40
C ALA A 78 -5.48 3.98 -10.56
N ASP A 79 -6.05 2.82 -10.22
CA ASP A 79 -6.93 2.04 -11.11
C ASP A 79 -6.28 1.53 -12.39
N VAL A 80 -5.01 1.11 -12.32
CA VAL A 80 -4.35 0.43 -13.43
C VAL A 80 -4.82 -1.04 -13.45
N ALA A 81 -5.85 -1.31 -14.25
CA ALA A 81 -6.41 -2.65 -14.38
C ALA A 81 -5.40 -3.63 -14.96
N GLN A 82 -5.28 -4.81 -14.33
CA GLN A 82 -4.48 -5.93 -14.79
C GLN A 82 -5.38 -7.17 -14.93
N SER A 83 -4.90 -8.21 -15.61
CA SER A 83 -5.65 -9.46 -15.78
C SER A 83 -5.95 -10.16 -14.44
N ASN A 84 -5.10 -9.93 -13.43
CA ASN A 84 -5.15 -10.58 -12.12
C ASN A 84 -5.52 -9.64 -10.96
N GLY A 85 -5.85 -8.36 -11.21
CA GLY A 85 -6.13 -7.43 -10.13
C GLY A 85 -6.12 -5.95 -10.53
N MET A 86 -5.82 -5.11 -9.55
CA MET A 86 -5.69 -3.67 -9.70
C MET A 86 -4.32 -3.23 -9.18
N VAL A 87 -3.64 -2.37 -9.93
CA VAL A 87 -2.38 -1.74 -9.50
C VAL A 87 -2.63 -0.27 -9.24
N HIS A 88 -2.10 0.20 -8.11
CA HIS A 88 -2.04 1.61 -7.75
C HIS A 88 -0.56 1.99 -7.62
N VAL A 89 -0.14 3.00 -8.36
CA VAL A 89 1.25 3.48 -8.37
C VAL A 89 1.44 4.44 -7.20
N VAL A 90 2.52 4.23 -6.44
CA VAL A 90 2.87 5.01 -5.26
C VAL A 90 4.25 5.65 -5.44
N ASP A 91 4.48 6.80 -4.81
CA ASP A 91 5.74 7.54 -4.89
C ASP A 91 6.86 7.01 -3.98
N THR A 92 6.50 6.24 -2.95
CA THR A 92 7.39 5.82 -1.86
C THR A 92 7.15 4.36 -1.50
N VAL A 93 8.22 3.66 -1.11
CA VAL A 93 8.12 2.26 -0.68
C VAL A 93 7.44 2.18 0.68
N LEU A 94 6.44 1.32 0.79
CA LEU A 94 5.71 1.03 2.02
C LEU A 94 6.54 0.12 2.92
N MET A 95 6.73 0.51 4.17
CA MET A 95 7.61 -0.22 5.09
C MET A 95 6.82 -0.98 6.17
N PRO A 96 6.95 -2.32 6.27
CA PRO A 96 6.40 -3.09 7.39
C PRO A 96 7.25 -2.87 8.65
N ASN A 97 6.69 -3.19 9.83
CA ASN A 97 7.39 -3.06 11.12
C ASN A 97 8.62 -3.96 11.24
#